data_AF-A0A526UZ74-F1
#
_entry.id   AF-A0A526UZ74-F1
#
_cell.length_a   1.000
_cell.length_b   1.000
_cell.length_c   1.000
_cell.angle_alpha   90.00
_cell.angle_beta   90.00
_cell.angle_gamma   90.00
#
_symmetry.space_group_name_H-M   'P 1'
#
loop_
_entity.id
_entity.type
_entity.pdbx_description
1 polymer ?
#
loop_
_entity_poly.entity_id
_entity_poly.type
_entity_poly.pdbx_seq_one_letter_code
_entity_poly.pdbx_strand_id
1 'polypeptide(L)' 'PADKLDWTAEQALGIDRLIKNNPRAFDLGTMRRLVQAAHDGDLAACVM' A
#
# COMPACT_ATOMS: atom_id res chain seq x y z
N PRO A 1 -12.59 0.48 7.84
CA PRO A 1 -13.77 0.54 6.96
C PRO A 1 -13.27 0.87 5.54
N ALA A 2 -13.93 0.33 4.51
CA ALA A 2 -13.41 0.32 3.13
C ALA A 2 -13.22 1.73 2.52
N ASP A 3 -13.96 2.72 3.03
CA ASP A 3 -13.85 4.14 2.67
C ASP A 3 -12.47 4.77 2.97
N LYS A 4 -11.66 4.13 3.82
CA LYS A 4 -10.34 4.64 4.24
C LYS A 4 -9.16 3.99 3.52
N LEU A 5 -9.38 3.08 2.58
CA LEU A 5 -8.29 2.35 1.93
C LEU A 5 -7.38 3.28 1.11
N ASP A 6 -7.97 4.19 0.32
CA ASP A 6 -7.20 5.19 -0.44
C ASP A 6 -6.43 6.14 0.48
N TRP A 7 -7.10 6.65 1.52
CA TRP A 7 -6.46 7.50 2.53
C TRP A 7 -5.29 6.77 3.21
N THR A 8 -5.46 5.49 3.54
CA THR A 8 -4.42 4.66 4.18
C THR A 8 -3.20 4.53 3.27
N ALA A 9 -3.40 4.29 1.97
CA ALA A 9 -2.31 4.21 1.00
C ALA A 9 -1.54 5.53 0.89
N GLU A 10 -2.23 6.66 0.90
CA GLU A 10 -1.62 7.99 0.85
C GLU A 10 -0.83 8.29 2.13
N GLN A 11 -1.39 7.99 3.31
CA GLN A 11 -0.68 8.17 4.57
C GLN A 11 0.55 7.26 4.67
N ALA A 12 0.45 6.02 4.21
CA ALA A 12 1.57 5.08 4.20
C ALA A 12 2.74 5.61 3.36
N LEU A 13 2.45 6.16 2.17
CA LEU A 13 3.47 6.78 1.31
C LEU A 13 4.09 8.06 1.91
N GLY A 14 3.37 8.75 2.78
CA GLY A 14 3.87 9.92 3.50
C GLY A 14 4.95 9.61 4.55
N ILE A 15 5.17 8.33 4.89
CA ILE A 15 6.21 7.93 5.85
C ILE A 15 7.57 7.94 5.15
N ASP A 16 8.14 9.14 5.06
CA ASP A 16 9.25 9.47 4.17
C ASP A 16 10.44 8.50 4.29
N ARG A 17 11.02 8.36 5.50
CA ARG A 17 12.22 7.54 5.71
C ARG A 17 11.97 6.04 5.48
N LEU A 18 10.82 5.51 5.92
CA LEU A 18 10.56 4.07 5.81
C LEU A 18 10.23 3.69 4.37
N ILE A 19 9.42 4.48 3.67
CA ILE A 19 9.08 4.23 2.28
C ILE A 19 10.29 4.40 1.36
N LYS A 20 11.10 5.45 1.54
CA LYS A 20 12.31 5.65 0.73
C LYS A 20 13.38 4.57 0.95
N ASN A 21 13.41 3.95 2.13
CA ASN A 21 14.36 2.88 2.45
C ASN A 21 13.85 1.47 2.10
N ASN A 22 12.64 1.34 1.53
CA ASN A 22 12.19 0.04 1.06
C ASN A 22 13.01 -0.39 -0.17
N PRO A 23 13.60 -1.61 -0.18
CA PRO A 23 14.35 -2.12 -1.34
C PRO A 23 13.51 -2.16 -2.62
N ARG A 24 12.19 -2.25 -2.48
CA ARG A 24 11.22 -2.10 -3.57
C ARG A 24 10.57 -0.74 -3.45
N ALA A 25 10.81 0.15 -4.41
CA ALA A 25 10.10 1.41 -4.49
C ALA A 25 8.61 1.16 -4.78
N PHE A 26 7.74 1.91 -4.14
CA PHE A 26 6.29 1.83 -4.32
C PHE A 26 5.77 3.19 -4.78
N ASP A 27 4.91 3.19 -5.80
CA ASP A 27 4.09 4.34 -6.14
C ASP A 27 2.71 4.24 -5.47
N LEU A 28 1.89 5.28 -5.64
CA LEU A 28 0.55 5.33 -5.04
C LEU A 28 -0.37 4.22 -5.57
N GLY A 29 -0.27 3.88 -6.86
CA GLY A 29 -1.05 2.79 -7.45
C GLY A 29 -0.71 1.44 -6.82
N THR A 30 0.58 1.18 -6.63
CA THR A 30 1.10 -0.01 -5.96
C THR A 30 0.61 -0.08 -4.51
N MET A 31 0.75 1.02 -3.75
CA MET A 31 0.37 1.05 -2.35
C MET A 31 -1.14 0.79 -2.17
N ARG A 32 -1.98 1.37 -3.04
CA ARG A 32 -3.43 1.11 -3.05
C ARG A 32 -3.76 -0.37 -3.26
N ARG A 33 -3.10 -1.04 -4.21
CA ARG A 33 -3.31 -2.48 -4.44
C ARG A 33 -2.89 -3.33 -3.24
N LEU A 34 -1.75 -3.02 -2.64
CA LEU A 34 -1.26 -3.75 -1.45
C LEU A 34 -2.22 -3.59 -0.27
N VAL A 35 -2.71 -2.38 -0.02
CA VAL A 35 -3.67 -2.09 1.04
C VAL A 35 -5.01 -2.78 0.78
N GLN A 36 -5.50 -2.78 -0.47
CA GLN A 36 -6.72 -3.47 -0.87
C GLN A 36 -6.59 -4.98 -0.70
N ALA A 37 -5.51 -5.58 -1.22
CA ALA A 37 -5.24 -7.01 -1.12
C ALA A 37 -5.13 -7.47 0.34
N ALA A 38 -4.45 -6.69 1.18
CA ALA A 38 -4.35 -6.97 2.61
C ALA A 38 -5.70 -6.87 3.33
N HIS A 39 -6.55 -5.91 2.95
CA HIS A 39 -7.90 -5.76 3.49
C HIS A 39 -8.81 -6.94 3.08
N ASP A 40 -8.72 -7.37 1.83
CA ASP A 40 -9.54 -8.45 1.29
C ASP A 40 -9.02 -9.85 1.67
N GLY A 41 -7.81 -9.93 2.23
CA GLY A 41 -7.15 -11.19 2.58
C GLY A 41 -6.61 -11.95 1.36
N ASP A 42 -6.39 -11.27 0.24
CA ASP A 42 -5.93 -11.86 -1.02
C ASP A 42 -4.39 -11.78 -1.14
N LEU A 43 -3.70 -12.81 -0.65
CA LEU A 43 -2.24 -12.89 -0.74
C LEU A 43 -1.74 -12.97 -2.19
N ALA A 44 -2.51 -13.55 -3.11
CA ALA A 44 -2.10 -13.65 -4.50
C ALA A 44 -2.08 -12.26 -5.17
N ALA A 45 -3.01 -11.39 -4.81
CA ALA A 45 -3.05 -9.99 -5.25
C ALA A 45 -1.90 -9.14 -4.68
N CYS A 46 -1.21 -9.58 -3.62
CA CYS A 46 -0.03 -8.90 -3.07
C CYS A 46 1.25 -9.14 -3.89
N VAL A 47 1.30 -10.20 -4.71
CA VAL A 47 2.48 -10.55 -5.51
C VAL A 47 2.47 -9.69 -6.77
N MET A 48 3.41 -8.76 -6.85
CA MET A 48 3.70 -7.92 -8.03
C MET A 48 5.12 -8.12 -8.48
#